data_AF-A0A3D6BSH3-F1
#
_entry.id   AF-A0A3D6BSH3-F1
#
_cell.length_a   1.000
_cell.length_b   1.000
_cell.length_c   1.000
_cell.angle_alpha   90.00
_cell.angle_beta   90.00
_cell.angle_gamma   90.00
#
_symmetry.space_group_name_H-M   'P 1'
#
loop_
_entity.id
_entity.type
_entity.pdbx_description
1 polymer ?
#
loop_
_entity_poly.entity_id
_entity_poly.type
_entity_poly.pdbx_seq_one_letter_code
_entity_poly.pdbx_strand_id
1 'polypeptide(L)' 'GDAAEEQTEFDVILKAAGASKLAVVKLVKELTGLGLKEAKELVDGAPSPIKEGVSKDEAEALKASLEEAGAEVEL' A
#
# COMPACT_ATOMS: atom_id res chain seq x y z
N GLY A 1 21.76 2.48 -20.08
CA GLY A 1 22.44 1.19 -19.94
C GLY A 1 22.18 0.72 -18.53
N ASP A 2 21.74 -0.52 -18.42
CA ASP A 2 21.79 -1.38 -17.22
C ASP A 2 21.11 -0.90 -15.93
N ALA A 3 20.01 -1.56 -15.57
CA ALA A 3 19.47 -1.75 -14.20
C ALA A 3 17.98 -2.18 -14.20
N ALA A 4 17.39 -2.54 -15.34
CA ALA A 4 16.16 -3.33 -15.37
C ALA A 4 16.50 -4.83 -15.28
N GLU A 5 17.49 -5.18 -14.46
CA GLU A 5 17.70 -6.55 -14.01
C GLU A 5 16.47 -6.90 -13.16
N GLU A 6 15.49 -7.53 -13.80
CA GLU A 6 14.48 -8.42 -13.22
C GLU A 6 14.02 -8.05 -11.80
N GLN A 7 13.62 -6.80 -11.55
CA GLN A 7 12.90 -6.46 -10.33
C GLN A 7 11.52 -7.11 -10.44
N THR A 8 11.43 -8.37 -10.00
CA THR A 8 10.19 -9.14 -9.90
C THR A 8 9.41 -8.81 -8.63
N GLU A 9 10.03 -8.04 -7.75
CA GLU A 9 9.58 -7.72 -6.40
C GLU A 9 9.43 -6.21 -6.23
N PHE A 10 8.23 -5.77 -5.89
CA PHE A 10 7.84 -4.37 -5.73
C PHE A 10 7.32 -4.15 -4.31
N ASP A 11 7.58 -2.95 -3.77
CA ASP A 11 7.17 -2.58 -2.43
C ASP A 11 6.04 -1.56 -2.52
N VAL A 12 4.87 -1.93 -2.04
CA VAL A 12 3.70 -1.06 -1.99
C VAL A 12 3.78 -0.18 -0.75
N ILE A 13 4.16 1.08 -0.93
CA ILE A 13 4.29 2.06 0.14
C ILE A 13 3.10 3.01 0.11
N LEU A 14 2.35 3.08 1.22
CA LEU A 14 1.33 4.10 1.41
C LEU A 14 2.01 5.41 1.78
N LYS A 15 2.00 6.39 0.88
CA LYS A 15 2.53 7.74 1.11
C LYS A 15 1.59 8.58 1.97
N ALA A 16 0.30 8.53 1.67
CA ALA A 16 -0.71 9.29 2.38
C ALA A 16 -2.07 8.62 2.31
N ALA A 17 -2.84 8.68 3.39
CA ALA A 17 -4.21 8.15 3.44
C ALA A 17 -5.26 9.06 2.76
N GLY A 18 -4.84 10.25 2.32
CA GLY A 18 -5.72 11.28 1.78
C GLY A 18 -6.87 11.69 2.71
N ALA A 19 -7.93 12.23 2.13
CA ALA A 19 -9.14 12.64 2.84
C ALA A 19 -10.00 11.43 3.29
N SER A 20 -9.85 10.29 2.61
CA SER A 20 -10.65 9.08 2.81
C SER A 20 -10.00 8.11 3.80
N LYS A 21 -9.32 8.63 4.82
CA LYS A 21 -8.52 7.86 5.79
C LYS A 21 -9.23 6.64 6.37
N LEU A 22 -10.52 6.73 6.71
CA LEU A 22 -11.28 5.58 7.23
C LEU A 22 -11.45 4.46 6.20
N ALA A 23 -11.66 4.80 4.92
CA ALA A 23 -11.75 3.82 3.84
C ALA A 23 -10.40 3.13 3.63
N VAL A 24 -9.31 3.91 3.64
CA VAL A 24 -7.94 3.39 3.56
C VAL A 24 -7.63 2.47 4.73
N VAL A 25 -7.94 2.84 5.98
CA VAL A 25 -7.73 1.96 7.15
C VAL A 25 -8.47 0.64 7.03
N LYS A 26 -9.73 0.66 6.56
CA LYS A 26 -10.51 -0.57 6.34
C LYS A 26 -9.87 -1.45 5.26
N LEU A 27 -9.45 -0.85 4.16
CA LEU A 27 -8.81 -1.57 3.07
C LEU A 27 -7.46 -2.15 3.51
N VAL A 28 -6.60 -1.37 4.17
CA VAL A 28 -5.32 -1.86 4.73
C VAL A 28 -5.54 -3.02 5.69
N LYS A 29 -6.55 -2.93 6.57
CA LYS A 29 -6.93 -4.01 7.48
C LYS A 29 -7.34 -5.29 6.72
N GLU A 30 -8.08 -5.15 5.62
CA GLU A 30 -8.48 -6.29 4.77
C GLU A 30 -7.31 -6.89 3.99
N LEU A 31 -6.40 -6.06 3.48
CA LEU A 31 -5.24 -6.48 2.68
C LEU A 31 -4.14 -7.14 3.52
N THR A 32 -3.90 -6.63 4.73
CA THR A 32 -2.82 -7.09 5.62
C THR A 32 -3.29 -8.06 6.70
N GLY A 33 -4.60 -8.13 6.97
CA GLY A 33 -5.16 -8.93 8.06
C GLY A 33 -4.90 -8.36 9.45
N LEU A 34 -4.32 -7.16 9.56
CA LEU A 34 -4.02 -6.49 10.82
C LEU A 34 -5.30 -6.14 11.61
N GLY A 35 -5.17 -5.94 12.91
CA GLY A 35 -6.23 -5.39 13.74
C GLY A 35 -6.57 -3.94 13.36
N LEU A 36 -7.77 -3.48 13.72
CA LEU A 36 -8.22 -2.10 13.42
C LEU A 36 -7.25 -1.04 13.96
N LYS A 37 -6.66 -1.29 15.14
CA LYS A 37 -5.68 -0.40 15.75
C LYS A 37 -4.38 -0.35 14.94
N GLU A 38 -3.84 -1.52 14.59
CA GLU A 38 -2.58 -1.65 13.86
C GLU A 38 -2.70 -1.07 12.44
N ALA A 39 -3.80 -1.35 11.74
CA ALA A 39 -4.08 -0.77 10.43
C ALA A 39 -4.21 0.76 10.50
N LYS A 40 -4.84 1.28 11.57
CA LYS A 40 -4.92 2.73 11.81
C LYS A 40 -3.55 3.34 12.07
N GLU A 41 -2.74 2.72 12.92
CA GLU A 41 -1.38 3.18 13.23
C GLU A 41 -0.49 3.17 11.97
N LEU A 42 -0.60 2.15 11.12
CA LEU A 42 0.13 2.06 9.85
C LEU A 42 -0.26 3.21 8.91
N VAL A 43 -1.56 3.44 8.73
CA VAL A 43 -2.11 4.47 7.84
C VAL A 43 -1.88 5.89 8.36
N ASP A 44 -1.91 6.08 9.68
CA ASP A 44 -1.57 7.36 10.32
C ASP A 44 -0.06 7.63 10.32
N GLY A 45 0.76 6.57 10.29
CA GLY A 45 2.21 6.62 10.25
C GLY A 45 2.82 6.83 8.86
N ALA A 46 1.98 7.03 7.84
CA ALA A 46 2.44 7.20 6.46
C ALA A 46 3.53 8.30 6.34
N PRO A 47 4.64 8.07 5.59
CA PRO A 47 4.84 6.96 4.66
C PRO A 47 5.16 5.61 5.34
N SER A 48 4.41 4.56 4.99
CA SER A 48 4.51 3.22 5.60
C SER A 48 4.39 2.11 4.54
N PRO A 49 5.18 1.02 4.61
CA PRO A 49 5.01 -0.13 3.73
C PRO A 49 3.71 -0.88 4.05
N ILE A 50 2.92 -1.18 3.02
CA ILE A 50 1.70 -1.99 3.09
C ILE A 50 2.03 -3.45 2.80
N LYS A 51 2.87 -3.66 1.79
CA LYS A 51 3.34 -4.98 1.39
C LYS A 51 4.67 -4.83 0.66
N GLU A 52 5.61 -5.71 0.97
CA GLU A 52 6.97 -5.68 0.42
C GLU A 52 7.22 -6.97 -0.37
N GLY A 53 8.04 -6.90 -1.40
CA GLY A 53 8.46 -8.05 -2.20
C GLY A 53 7.34 -8.71 -3.00
N VAL A 54 6.34 -7.95 -3.45
CA VAL A 54 5.21 -8.51 -4.22
C VAL A 54 5.48 -8.49 -5.72
N SER A 55 4.83 -9.40 -6.45
CA SER A 55 4.87 -9.38 -7.92
C SER A 55 4.32 -8.06 -8.47
N LYS A 56 4.77 -7.66 -9.67
CA LYS A 56 4.28 -6.45 -10.34
C LYS A 56 2.74 -6.39 -10.40
N ASP A 57 2.11 -7.50 -10.79
CA ASP A 57 0.64 -7.57 -10.93
C ASP A 57 -0.06 -7.34 -9.59
N GLU A 58 0.49 -7.89 -8.51
CA GLU A 58 -0.04 -7.69 -7.15
C GLU A 58 0.20 -6.26 -6.66
N ALA A 59 1.39 -5.70 -6.92
CA ALA A 59 1.72 -4.32 -6.57
C ALA A 59 0.78 -3.32 -7.25
N GLU A 60 0.57 -3.49 -8.57
CA GLU A 60 -0.36 -2.66 -9.35
C GLU A 60 -1.81 -2.81 -8.87
N ALA A 61 -2.25 -4.02 -8.53
CA ALA A 61 -3.59 -4.26 -7.99
C ALA A 61 -3.81 -3.61 -6.61
N LEU A 62 -2.80 -3.68 -5.73
CA LEU A 62 -2.83 -3.05 -4.41
C LEU A 62 -2.82 -1.53 -4.52
N LYS A 63 -1.95 -0.98 -5.37
CA LYS A 63 -1.91 0.45 -5.69
C LYS A 63 -3.28 0.94 -6.18
N ALA A 64 -3.86 0.28 -7.18
CA ALA A 64 -5.14 0.67 -7.73
C ALA A 64 -6.25 0.67 -6.66
N SER A 65 -6.33 -0.39 -5.85
CA SER A 65 -7.33 -0.50 -4.78
C SER A 65 -7.18 0.61 -3.73
N LEU A 66 -5.94 0.92 -3.34
CA LEU A 66 -5.64 1.98 -2.38
C LEU A 66 -5.92 3.38 -2.95
N GLU A 67 -5.55 3.64 -4.19
CA GLU A 67 -5.84 4.92 -4.88
C GLU A 67 -7.34 5.13 -5.09
N GLU A 68 -8.11 4.07 -5.43
CA GLU A 68 -9.57 4.12 -5.49
C GLU A 68 -10.19 4.42 -4.11
N ALA A 69 -9.57 3.95 -3.03
CA ALA A 69 -9.95 4.30 -1.67
C ALA A 69 -9.53 5.73 -1.27
N GLY A 70 -8.78 6.44 -2.11
CA GLY A 70 -8.33 7.82 -1.90
C GLY A 70 -6.98 7.97 -1.21
N ALA A 71 -6.17 6.92 -1.18
CA ALA A 71 -4.78 6.97 -0.73
C ALA A 71 -3.81 7.35 -1.87
N GLU A 72 -2.63 7.84 -1.50
CA GLU A 72 -1.48 7.99 -2.39
C GLU A 72 -0.49 6.85 -2.13
N VAL A 73 -0.12 6.12 -3.18
CA VAL A 73 0.74 4.94 -3.09
C VAL A 73 1.93 5.06 -4.03
N GLU A 74 3.07 4.56 -3.57
CA GLU A 74 4.30 4.37 -4.36
C GLU A 74 4.60 2.87 -4.49
N LEU A 75 5.16 2.48 -5.64
CA LEU A 75 5.58 1.12 -5.99
C LEU A 75 7.08 1.09 -6.25
#